data_AF-A0A7S2R9F8-F1
#
_entry.id   AF-A0A7S2R9F8-F1
#
_cell.length_a   1.000
_cell.length_b   1.000
_cell.length_c   1.000
_cell.angle_alpha   90.00
_cell.angle_beta   90.00
_cell.angle_gamma   90.00
#
_symmetry.space_group_name_H-M   'P 1'
#
loop_
_entity.id
_entity.type
_entity.pdbx_description
1 polymer ?
#
loop_
_entity_poly.entity_id
_entity_poly.type
_entity_poly.pdbx_seq_one_letter_code
_entity_poly.pdbx_strand_id
1 'polypeptide(L)'
;IVKGCIVIPRVDIPELRIVEAQNYEVVDIYLQGSQENGDTLIERVPLKSLNSNRPPGTESYTIYLKLFNPRYNEEPVICTPEEVGLVSLRDEIVEALQFAIPGVAFWITVSILFWNYGSITGGGGGADLNTMEMQRNMVQPATMSYGLPPIL
;
A
#
# COMPACT_ATOMS: atom_id res chain seq x y z
N ILE A 1 -4.64 17.42 4.10
CA ILE A 1 -4.95 16.90 5.45
C ILE A 1 -6.26 17.53 5.93
N VAL A 2 -7.21 16.71 6.40
CA VAL A 2 -8.51 17.14 6.96
C VAL A 2 -8.74 16.47 8.31
N LYS A 3 -9.71 16.97 9.08
CA LYS A 3 -10.17 16.33 10.32
C LYS A 3 -10.64 14.89 10.05
N GLY A 4 -10.27 13.97 10.95
CA GLY A 4 -10.53 12.54 10.86
C GLY A 4 -9.55 11.75 9.96
N CYS A 5 -8.58 12.41 9.33
CA CYS A 5 -7.53 11.70 8.59
C CYS A 5 -6.42 11.19 9.52
N ILE A 6 -5.77 10.13 9.06
CA ILE A 6 -4.53 9.64 9.65
C ILE A 6 -3.34 10.37 9.01
N VAL A 7 -2.47 10.89 9.86
CA VAL A 7 -1.23 11.55 9.49
C VAL A 7 -0.05 10.87 10.17
N ILE A 8 1.12 11.03 9.56
CA ILE A 8 2.38 10.52 10.07
C ILE A 8 3.31 11.72 10.31
N PRO A 9 3.83 11.90 11.54
CA PRO A 9 4.80 12.92 11.86
C PRO A 9 6.19 12.50 11.37
N ARG A 10 6.95 13.46 10.84
CA ARG A 10 8.32 13.25 10.36
C ARG A 10 9.39 13.47 11.42
N VAL A 11 9.01 14.02 12.57
CA VAL A 11 9.96 14.38 13.63
C VAL A 11 9.38 13.94 14.96
N ASP A 12 10.24 13.42 15.83
CA ASP A 12 9.93 13.17 17.23
C ASP A 12 9.78 14.49 17.99
N ILE A 13 8.68 14.64 18.74
CA ILE A 13 8.50 15.74 19.70
C ILE A 13 8.22 15.13 21.07
N PRO A 14 9.27 14.88 21.88
CA PRO A 14 9.15 14.21 23.17
C PRO A 14 8.22 14.94 24.16
N GLU A 15 8.22 16.27 24.14
CA GLU A 15 7.40 17.11 25.02
C GLU A 15 5.90 16.88 24.82
N LEU A 16 5.50 16.61 23.58
CA LEU A 16 4.11 16.32 23.20
C LEU A 16 3.83 14.82 23.11
N ARG A 17 4.82 13.97 23.43
CA ARG A 17 4.78 12.51 23.23
C ARG A 17 4.43 12.13 21.79
N ILE A 18 4.85 12.95 20.82
CA ILE A 18 4.71 12.65 19.40
C ILE A 18 5.93 11.84 18.98
N VAL A 19 5.67 10.68 18.39
CA VAL A 19 6.67 9.72 17.94
C VAL A 19 6.66 9.66 16.42
N GLU A 20 7.83 9.80 15.80
CA GLU A 20 8.08 9.72 14.37
C GLU A 20 7.56 8.40 13.78
N ALA A 21 7.08 8.45 12.54
CA ALA A 21 6.63 7.28 11.78
C ALA A 21 5.48 6.51 12.44
N GLN A 22 4.79 7.09 13.43
CA GLN A 22 3.58 6.53 14.03
C GLN A 22 2.33 7.21 13.47
N ASN A 23 1.22 6.47 13.45
CA ASN A 23 -0.06 6.97 12.94
C ASN A 23 -0.78 7.82 14.00
N TYR A 24 -1.14 9.05 13.65
CA TYR A 24 -1.98 9.92 14.50
C TYR A 24 -3.26 10.29 13.77
N GLU A 25 -4.37 10.35 14.49
CA GLU A 25 -5.62 10.88 13.99
C GLU A 25 -5.68 12.40 14.20
N VAL A 26 -6.08 13.12 13.14
CA VAL A 26 -6.33 14.56 13.22
C VAL A 26 -7.71 14.80 13.83
N VAL A 27 -7.75 15.14 15.11
CA VAL A 27 -9.00 15.40 15.86
C VAL A 27 -9.57 16.75 15.52
N ASP A 28 -8.72 17.77 15.34
CA ASP A 28 -9.18 19.12 15.03
C ASP A 28 -8.11 19.95 14.32
N ILE A 29 -8.57 20.94 13.56
CA ILE A 29 -7.71 21.92 12.89
C ILE A 29 -8.35 23.29 13.12
N TYR A 30 -7.60 24.24 13.66
CA TYR A 30 -8.12 25.58 13.92
C TYR A 30 -7.02 26.63 13.83
N LEU A 31 -7.44 27.86 13.54
CA LEU A 31 -6.61 29.05 13.67
C LEU A 31 -6.74 29.59 15.09
N GLN A 32 -5.64 30.06 15.66
CA GLN A 32 -5.64 30.77 16.93
C GLN A 32 -4.83 32.06 16.79
N GLY A 33 -5.39 33.18 17.24
CA GLY A 33 -4.75 34.48 17.19
C GLY A 33 -5.45 35.51 18.08
N SER A 34 -4.85 36.68 18.18
CA SER A 34 -5.45 37.83 18.89
C SER A 34 -6.14 38.73 17.88
N GLN A 35 -7.32 39.22 18.21
CA GLN A 35 -7.91 40.33 17.46
C GLN A 35 -7.12 41.61 17.69
N GLU A 36 -6.98 42.42 16.64
CA GLU A 36 -6.19 43.66 16.65
C GLU A 36 -6.86 44.80 17.45
N ASN A 37 -8.11 44.61 17.89
CA ASN A 37 -8.94 45.62 18.56
C ASN A 37 -8.71 45.79 20.07
N GLY A 38 -7.55 45.37 20.60
CA GLY A 38 -7.12 45.70 21.96
C GLY A 38 -7.72 44.86 23.09
N ASP A 39 -8.72 44.01 22.80
CA ASP A 39 -9.14 42.97 23.75
C ASP A 39 -8.22 41.76 23.62
N THR A 40 -7.61 41.35 24.73
CA THR A 40 -6.67 40.21 24.84
C THR A 40 -7.37 38.85 24.69
N LEU A 41 -8.47 38.80 23.95
CA LEU A 41 -9.27 37.61 23.74
C LEU A 41 -8.65 36.77 22.62
N ILE A 42 -8.16 35.60 22.99
CA ILE A 42 -7.66 34.60 22.06
C ILE A 42 -8.87 34.02 21.31
N GLU A 43 -8.98 34.33 20.03
CA GLU A 43 -10.03 33.80 19.16
C GLU A 43 -9.57 32.47 18.56
N ARG A 44 -10.48 31.49 18.49
CA ARG A 44 -10.25 30.20 17.83
C ARG A 44 -11.24 30.01 16.70
N VAL A 45 -10.73 29.85 15.49
CA VAL A 45 -11.53 29.71 14.27
C VAL A 45 -11.32 28.30 13.70
N PRO A 46 -12.33 27.42 13.71
CA PRO A 46 -12.19 26.07 13.19
C PRO A 46 -11.97 26.06 11.67
N LEU A 47 -11.04 25.24 11.21
CA LEU A 47 -10.74 25.02 9.79
C LEU A 47 -11.23 23.64 9.33
N LYS A 48 -11.67 23.56 8.08
CA LYS A 48 -12.06 22.28 7.47
C LYS A 48 -10.85 21.44 7.08
N SER A 49 -9.78 22.09 6.63
CA SER A 49 -8.58 21.42 6.14
C SER A 49 -7.35 22.30 6.35
N LEU A 50 -6.16 21.69 6.28
CA LEU A 50 -4.91 22.44 6.38
C LEU A 50 -4.73 23.45 5.24
N ASN A 51 -5.29 23.12 4.06
CA ASN A 51 -5.19 23.91 2.84
C ASN A 51 -6.46 24.74 2.56
N SER A 52 -7.38 24.83 3.52
CA SER A 52 -8.61 25.61 3.31
C SER A 52 -8.31 27.10 3.30
N ASN A 53 -9.07 27.85 2.50
CA ASN A 53 -8.96 29.31 2.49
C ASN A 53 -9.17 29.86 3.90
N ARG A 54 -8.25 30.74 4.32
CA ARG A 54 -8.34 31.42 5.61
C ARG A 54 -9.50 32.43 5.57
N PRO A 55 -10.33 32.51 6.62
CA PRO A 55 -11.36 33.53 6.72
C PRO A 55 -10.75 34.96 6.72
N PRO A 56 -11.47 35.97 6.20
CA PRO A 56 -11.00 37.35 6.23
C PRO A 56 -10.69 37.82 7.66
N GLY A 57 -9.60 38.57 7.84
CA GLY A 57 -9.19 39.07 9.16
C GLY A 57 -8.40 38.08 10.03
N THR A 58 -8.08 36.88 9.52
CA THR A 58 -7.29 35.85 10.24
C THR A 58 -5.88 35.67 9.69
N GLU A 59 -5.34 36.67 8.99
CA GLU A 59 -4.04 36.56 8.31
C GLU A 59 -2.88 36.37 9.30
N SER A 60 -2.96 37.02 10.46
CA SER A 60 -1.98 36.93 11.55
C SER A 60 -2.14 35.69 12.44
N TYR A 61 -3.14 34.84 12.19
CA TYR A 61 -3.46 33.72 13.07
C TYR A 61 -2.58 32.52 12.72
N THR A 62 -2.15 31.79 13.75
CA THR A 62 -1.36 30.58 13.61
C THR A 62 -2.27 29.36 13.51
N ILE A 63 -1.93 28.42 12.62
CA ILE A 63 -2.66 27.17 12.48
C ILE A 63 -2.18 26.18 13.55
N TYR A 64 -3.11 25.64 14.30
CA TYR A 64 -2.90 24.55 15.25
C TYR A 64 -3.68 23.32 14.84
N LEU A 65 -3.15 22.15 15.17
CA LEU A 65 -3.83 20.87 15.01
C LEU A 65 -3.91 20.16 16.36
N LYS A 66 -4.92 19.32 16.49
CA LYS A 66 -5.00 18.32 17.55
C LYS A 66 -4.73 16.94 16.97
N LEU A 67 -3.68 16.30 17.46
CA LEU A 67 -3.31 14.94 17.08
C LEU A 67 -3.62 13.98 18.23
N PHE A 68 -4.10 12.79 17.89
CA PHE A 68 -4.38 11.76 18.88
C PHE A 68 -3.86 10.40 18.42
N ASN A 69 -3.13 9.73 19.30
CA ASN A 69 -2.83 8.32 19.16
C ASN A 69 -3.08 7.64 20.52
N PRO A 70 -4.00 6.67 20.60
CA PRO A 70 -4.37 6.03 21.88
C PRO A 70 -3.23 5.23 22.53
N ARG A 71 -2.16 4.93 21.78
CA ARG A 71 -0.98 4.25 22.32
C ARG A 71 -0.03 5.19 23.06
N TYR A 72 0.04 6.46 22.65
CA TYR A 72 1.04 7.42 23.14
C TYR A 72 0.42 8.60 23.90
N ASN A 73 -0.86 8.88 23.68
CA ASN A 73 -1.57 9.99 24.30
C ASN A 73 -2.88 9.50 24.94
N GLU A 74 -3.12 9.95 26.17
CA GLU A 74 -4.42 9.78 26.84
C GLU A 74 -5.45 10.80 26.32
N GLU A 75 -4.99 11.99 25.92
CA GLU A 75 -5.78 13.07 25.38
C GLU A 75 -5.16 13.65 24.09
N PRO A 76 -5.93 14.28 23.19
CA PRO A 76 -5.39 14.89 21.98
C PRO A 76 -4.39 16.01 22.29
N VAL A 77 -3.20 15.94 21.68
CA VAL A 77 -2.12 16.91 21.86
C VAL A 77 -2.20 18.01 20.81
N ILE A 78 -1.89 19.24 21.22
CA ILE A 78 -1.93 20.43 20.35
C ILE A 78 -0.52 20.67 19.81
N CYS A 79 -0.40 20.83 18.49
CA CYS A 79 0.87 21.11 17.84
C CYS A 79 0.67 22.00 16.60
N THR A 80 1.75 22.56 16.07
CA THR A 80 1.73 23.23 14.77
C THR A 80 2.11 22.25 13.64
N PRO A 81 1.59 22.44 12.41
CA PRO A 81 1.94 21.58 11.28
C PRO A 81 3.42 21.65 10.90
N GLU A 82 4.02 22.82 11.12
CA GLU A 82 5.41 23.15 10.75
C GLU A 82 6.42 22.46 11.66
N GLU A 83 6.14 22.40 12.98
CA GLU A 83 6.99 21.71 13.95
C GLU A 83 7.02 20.19 13.73
N VAL A 84 5.86 19.59 13.40
CA VAL A 84 5.71 18.13 13.33
C VAL A 84 6.07 17.56 11.96
N GLY A 85 6.02 18.38 10.91
CA GLY A 85 6.28 17.95 9.54
C GLY A 85 5.31 16.84 9.09
N LEU A 86 4.01 17.16 9.03
CA LEU A 86 2.97 16.15 8.78
C LEU A 86 2.90 15.69 7.32
N VAL A 87 2.79 14.37 7.13
CA VAL A 87 2.43 13.75 5.86
C VAL A 87 1.12 13.00 5.99
N SER A 88 0.31 13.02 4.94
CA SER A 88 -0.89 12.20 4.83
C SER A 88 -0.49 10.74 4.61
N LEU A 89 -1.07 9.81 5.38
CA LEU A 89 -0.84 8.36 5.18
C LEU A 89 -1.13 7.92 3.74
N ARG A 90 -2.16 8.52 3.11
CA ARG A 90 -2.50 8.24 1.72
C ARG A 90 -1.34 8.58 0.78
N ASP A 91 -0.68 9.70 1.01
CA ASP A 91 0.38 10.18 0.12
C ASP A 91 1.62 9.29 0.29
N GLU A 92 1.93 8.86 1.52
CA GLU A 92 2.99 7.86 1.76
C GLU A 92 2.71 6.51 1.09
N ILE A 93 1.46 6.03 1.14
CA ILE A 93 1.08 4.77 0.47
C ILE A 93 1.25 4.90 -1.04
N VAL A 94 0.83 6.03 -1.63
CA VAL A 94 0.96 6.26 -3.08
C VAL A 94 2.43 6.32 -3.48
N GLU A 95 3.27 7.00 -2.69
CA GLU A 95 4.71 7.06 -2.90
C GLU A 95 5.34 5.66 -2.80
N ALA A 96 5.01 4.88 -1.77
CA ALA A 96 5.50 3.51 -1.60
C ALA A 96 5.08 2.60 -2.76
N LEU A 97 3.84 2.72 -3.25
CA LEU A 97 3.34 1.96 -4.39
C LEU A 97 4.10 2.28 -5.69
N GLN A 98 4.48 3.55 -5.88
CA GLN A 98 5.24 3.98 -7.05
C GLN A 98 6.58 3.23 -7.18
N PHE A 99 7.22 2.89 -6.06
CA PHE A 99 8.45 2.10 -6.04
C PHE A 99 8.21 0.59 -6.03
N ALA A 100 7.14 0.13 -5.37
CA ALA A 100 6.84 -1.30 -5.26
C ALA A 100 6.36 -1.92 -6.57
N ILE A 101 5.51 -1.22 -7.34
CA ILE A 101 4.90 -1.74 -8.56
C ILE A 101 5.94 -2.15 -9.61
N PRO A 102 6.97 -1.34 -9.93
CA PRO A 102 8.01 -1.73 -10.90
C PRO A 102 8.73 -3.03 -10.51
N GLY A 103 9.10 -3.16 -9.22
CA GLY A 103 9.78 -4.36 -8.72
C GLY A 103 8.90 -5.60 -8.83
N VAL A 104 7.63 -5.49 -8.43
CA VAL A 104 6.68 -6.60 -8.51
C VAL A 104 6.40 -6.98 -9.97
N ALA A 105 6.19 -6.01 -10.86
CA ALA A 105 5.95 -6.26 -12.29
C ALA A 105 7.15 -6.95 -12.96
N PHE A 106 8.37 -6.55 -12.61
CA PHE A 106 9.59 -7.20 -13.08
C PHE A 106 9.61 -8.69 -12.68
N TRP A 107 9.39 -9.00 -11.40
CA TRP A 107 9.43 -10.38 -10.91
C TRP A 107 8.29 -11.25 -11.42
N ILE A 108 7.09 -10.68 -11.62
CA ILE A 108 5.99 -11.37 -12.29
C ILE A 108 6.38 -11.76 -13.71
N THR A 109 6.99 -10.82 -14.46
CA THR A 109 7.44 -11.07 -15.83
C THR A 109 8.48 -12.19 -15.88
N VAL A 110 9.49 -12.14 -15.00
CA VAL A 110 10.51 -13.20 -14.88
C VAL A 110 9.87 -14.55 -14.57
N SER A 111 8.89 -14.59 -13.66
CA SER A 111 8.19 -15.83 -13.28
C SER A 111 7.39 -16.41 -14.46
N ILE A 112 6.70 -15.55 -15.22
CA ILE A 112 5.98 -15.95 -16.44
C ILE A 112 6.95 -16.52 -17.49
N LEU A 113 8.12 -15.91 -17.66
CA LEU A 113 9.14 -16.40 -18.60
C LEU A 113 9.63 -17.79 -18.20
N PHE A 114 9.93 -18.03 -16.92
CA PHE A 114 10.33 -19.35 -16.44
C PHE A 114 9.22 -20.39 -16.61
N TRP A 115 7.98 -20.02 -16.30
CA TRP A 115 6.81 -20.89 -16.49
C TRP A 115 6.68 -21.32 -17.96
N ASN A 116 6.72 -20.35 -18.88
CA ASN A 116 6.62 -20.61 -20.31
C ASN A 116 7.81 -21.43 -20.82
N TYR A 117 9.03 -21.12 -20.38
CA TYR A 117 10.22 -21.89 -20.74
C TYR A 117 10.12 -23.35 -20.29
N GLY A 118 9.69 -23.61 -19.06
CA GLY A 118 9.49 -24.96 -18.53
C GLY A 118 8.39 -25.73 -19.26
N SER A 119 7.34 -25.04 -19.73
CA SER A 119 6.28 -25.64 -20.54
C SER A 119 6.77 -26.05 -21.94
N ILE A 120 7.69 -25.30 -22.54
CA ILE A 120 8.24 -25.56 -23.88
C ILE A 120 9.35 -26.62 -23.82
N THR A 121 10.17 -26.64 -22.77
CA THR A 121 11.31 -27.56 -22.62
C THR A 121 10.94 -28.90 -21.96
N GLY A 122 9.64 -29.13 -21.67
CA GLY A 122 9.10 -30.46 -21.36
C GLY A 122 9.23 -30.89 -19.90
N GLY A 123 9.34 -29.96 -18.95
CA GLY A 123 9.68 -30.27 -17.56
C GLY A 123 8.53 -30.46 -16.57
N GLY A 124 7.26 -30.35 -16.95
CA GLY A 124 6.18 -30.42 -15.95
C GLY A 124 4.77 -30.60 -16.48
N GLY A 125 4.29 -31.85 -16.43
CA GLY A 125 2.87 -32.14 -16.17
C GLY A 125 1.92 -32.24 -17.36
N GLY A 126 2.40 -32.22 -18.60
CA GLY A 126 1.60 -32.48 -19.80
C GLY A 126 2.00 -33.79 -20.45
N ALA A 127 1.86 -34.92 -19.76
CA ALA A 127 1.80 -36.20 -20.45
C ALA A 127 0.51 -36.20 -21.28
N ASP A 128 0.63 -35.73 -22.53
CA ASP A 128 -0.41 -35.88 -23.54
C ASP A 128 -0.85 -37.35 -23.54
N LEU A 129 -2.11 -37.61 -23.15
CA LEU A 129 -2.71 -38.95 -23.19
C LEU A 129 -2.56 -39.58 -24.59
N ASN A 130 -2.50 -38.74 -25.63
CA ASN A 130 -2.31 -39.14 -27.02
C ASN A 130 -0.93 -39.78 -27.27
N THR A 131 0.11 -39.36 -26.54
CA THR A 131 1.48 -39.89 -26.69
C THR A 131 1.63 -41.26 -26.04
N MET A 132 0.86 -41.51 -24.97
CA MET A 132 0.83 -42.82 -24.30
C MET A 132 0.02 -43.88 -25.08
N GLU A 133 -1.02 -43.49 -25.83
CA GLU A 133 -1.72 -44.43 -26.72
C GLU A 133 -0.90 -44.85 -27.95
N MET A 134 -0.09 -43.95 -28.51
CA MET A 134 0.80 -44.31 -29.63
C MET A 134 1.86 -45.35 -29.24
N GLN A 135 2.41 -45.28 -28.02
CA GLN A 135 3.37 -46.30 -27.56
C GLN A 135 2.70 -47.64 -27.24
N ARG A 136 1.43 -47.66 -26.84
CA ARG A 136 0.68 -48.91 -26.60
C ARG A 136 0.40 -49.68 -27.89
N ASN A 137 0.16 -48.98 -29.00
CA ASN A 137 -0.12 -49.60 -30.30
C ASN A 137 1.14 -50.03 -31.08
N MET A 138 2.34 -49.60 -30.68
CA MET A 138 3.59 -50.08 -31.29
C MET A 138 4.16 -51.36 -30.64
N VAL A 139 3.59 -51.81 -29.51
CA VAL A 139 4.02 -53.03 -28.80
C VAL A 139 2.95 -54.13 -28.90
N GLN A 140 2.39 -54.35 -30.09
CA GLN A 140 1.79 -55.64 -30.42
C GLN A 140 2.76 -56.39 -31.36
N PRO A 141 3.49 -57.40 -30.88
CA PRO A 141 4.28 -58.23 -31.78
C PRO A 141 3.34 -58.97 -32.73
N ALA A 142 3.64 -58.87 -34.02
CA ALA A 142 3.02 -59.68 -35.05
C ALA A 142 3.14 -61.16 -34.67
N THR A 143 2.05 -61.75 -34.19
CA THR A 143 1.92 -63.21 -34.10
C THR A 143 1.85 -63.74 -35.53
N MET A 144 3.03 -64.05 -36.08
CA MET A 144 3.18 -64.72 -37.36
C MET A 144 2.67 -66.16 -37.18
N SER A 145 1.49 -66.43 -37.71
CA SER A 145 0.83 -67.73 -37.73
C SER A 145 1.66 -68.72 -38.56
N TYR A 146 2.32 -69.68 -37.92
CA TYR A 146 2.89 -70.84 -38.61
C TYR A 146 1.77 -71.79 -39.05
N GLY A 147 1.44 -71.78 -40.34
CA GLY A 147 0.59 -72.80 -40.95
C GLY A 147 1.37 -74.10 -41.13
N LEU A 148 0.93 -75.16 -40.44
CA LEU A 148 1.32 -76.54 -40.73
C LEU A 148 0.55 -77.03 -41.99
N PRO A 149 1.22 -77.67 -42.97
CA PRO A 149 0.50 -78.28 -44.09
C PRO A 149 -0.20 -79.57 -43.65
N PRO A 150 -1.35 -79.92 -44.28
CA PRO A 150 -2.14 -81.08 -43.89
C PRO A 150 -1.43 -82.38 -44.28
N ILE A 151 -1.46 -83.34 -43.35
CA ILE A 151 -1.13 -84.75 -43.60
C ILE A 151 -2.41 -85.42 -44.11
N LEU A 152 -2.45 -85.81 -45.38
CA LEU A 152 -3.00 -87.05 -45.94
C LEU A 152 -2.94 -87.03 -47.47
#